data_AF-A0A8B8JZJ8-F1
#
_entry.id   AF-A0A8B8JZJ8-F1
#
_cell.length_a   1.000
_cell.length_b   1.000
_cell.length_c   1.000
_cell.angle_alpha   90.00
_cell.angle_beta   90.00
_cell.angle_gamma   90.00
#
_symmetry.space_group_name_H-M   'P 1'
#
loop_
_entity.id
_entity.type
_entity.pdbx_description
1 polymer ?
#
loop_
_entity_poly.entity_id
_entity_poly.type
_entity_poly.pdbx_seq_one_letter_code
_entity_poly.pdbx_strand_id
1 'polypeptide(L)'
;MRPTMMLRALNKQFLGIVGEAANTIVKKPAAPLPPPVSHKPAFIDAFLYKMKKNPKLLANKTIWSRRSTILPEFVDSTVKIYNGKTTIRCKITEGKVGHKFGEFALTRKRKTREQANAKNVKQLKKKK
;
A
#
# COMPACT_ATOMS: atom_id res chain seq x y z
N MET A 1 57.64 62.39 -20.31
CA MET A 1 56.73 63.53 -20.56
C MET A 1 55.32 63.02 -20.25
N ARG A 2 54.76 63.31 -19.07
CA ARG A 2 53.99 64.51 -18.68
C ARG A 2 52.70 64.72 -19.52
N PRO A 3 51.59 65.16 -18.91
CA PRO A 3 50.51 64.24 -18.52
C PRO A 3 49.08 64.83 -18.72
N THR A 4 48.07 64.07 -18.27
CA THR A 4 46.84 64.53 -17.58
C THR A 4 45.73 65.31 -18.30
N MET A 5 44.51 64.89 -17.93
CA MET A 5 43.25 65.64 -17.79
C MET A 5 42.37 65.78 -19.04
N MET A 6 41.30 64.99 -19.08
CA MET A 6 39.95 65.57 -18.95
C MET A 6 39.03 64.57 -18.23
N LEU A 7 38.89 64.76 -16.91
CA LEU A 7 37.61 64.49 -16.26
C LEU A 7 36.61 65.50 -16.84
N ARG A 8 35.53 65.02 -17.46
CA ARG A 8 34.36 65.87 -17.72
C ARG A 8 33.07 65.08 -17.53
N ALA A 9 32.31 65.62 -16.58
CA ALA A 9 30.86 65.58 -16.50
C ALA A 9 30.18 64.27 -16.09
N LEU A 10 30.00 64.18 -14.78
CA LEU A 10 28.73 63.84 -14.13
C LEU A 10 27.46 64.19 -14.94
N ASN A 11 26.45 63.34 -14.70
CA ASN A 11 24.99 63.57 -14.78
C ASN A 11 24.23 63.20 -16.06
N LYS A 12 23.56 62.03 -15.98
CA LYS A 12 22.09 61.86 -16.03
C LYS A 12 21.78 60.40 -15.65
N GLN A 13 21.25 60.14 -14.45
CA GLN A 13 19.81 60.04 -14.15
C GLN A 13 19.11 58.82 -14.81
N PHE A 14 18.40 58.05 -13.96
CA PHE A 14 17.46 56.96 -14.26
C PHE A 14 18.14 55.67 -14.78
N LEU A 15 17.87 54.45 -14.30
CA LEU A 15 16.78 53.82 -13.56
C LEU A 15 17.38 52.44 -13.14
N GLY A 16 17.41 52.07 -11.86
CA GLY A 16 16.59 50.96 -11.35
C GLY A 16 17.05 49.54 -11.76
N ILE A 17 16.93 48.60 -10.81
CA ILE A 17 16.92 47.12 -10.96
C ILE A 17 18.30 46.47 -10.70
N VAL A 18 18.66 46.20 -9.43
CA VAL A 18 18.26 45.05 -8.59
C VAL A 18 18.96 43.75 -8.99
N GLY A 19 19.90 43.34 -8.12
CA GLY A 19 19.92 42.00 -7.54
C GLY A 19 20.28 40.84 -8.47
N GLU A 20 21.57 40.53 -8.55
CA GLU A 20 22.06 39.23 -8.97
C GLU A 20 21.82 38.21 -7.83
N ALA A 21 20.57 37.74 -7.73
CA ALA A 21 20.15 36.74 -6.76
C ALA A 21 19.90 35.39 -7.45
N ALA A 22 20.79 34.45 -7.15
CA ALA A 22 20.55 33.01 -7.06
C ALA A 22 19.48 32.39 -7.99
N ASN A 23 19.91 31.88 -9.15
CA ASN A 23 19.16 30.86 -9.87
C ASN A 23 19.72 29.46 -9.58
N THR A 24 19.52 28.99 -8.34
CA THR A 24 19.44 27.56 -8.04
C THR A 24 18.04 27.08 -8.43
N ILE A 25 17.90 26.58 -9.65
CA ILE A 25 16.68 25.90 -10.08
C ILE A 25 16.59 24.57 -9.33
N VAL A 26 16.02 24.60 -8.11
CA VAL A 26 15.58 23.39 -7.42
C VAL A 26 14.44 22.82 -8.25
N LYS A 27 14.73 21.80 -9.06
CA LYS A 27 13.67 20.98 -9.67
C LYS A 27 12.82 20.43 -8.53
N LYS A 28 11.61 20.97 -8.37
CA LYS A 28 10.59 20.40 -7.48
C LYS A 28 10.48 18.91 -7.83
N PRO A 29 10.70 17.98 -6.89
CA PRO A 29 10.56 16.56 -7.21
C PRO A 29 9.12 16.35 -7.66
N ALA A 30 8.94 15.83 -8.88
CA ALA A 30 7.63 15.53 -9.41
C ALA A 30 6.93 14.58 -8.42
N ALA A 31 5.81 15.01 -7.84
CA ALA A 31 5.04 14.17 -6.96
C ALA A 31 4.67 12.88 -7.72
N PRO A 32 4.80 11.69 -7.11
CA PRO A 32 4.37 10.47 -7.76
C PRO A 32 2.89 10.62 -8.11
N LEU A 33 2.56 10.39 -9.38
CA LEU A 33 1.19 10.44 -9.86
C LEU A 33 0.34 9.48 -9.01
N PRO A 34 -0.85 9.88 -8.57
CA PRO A 34 -1.73 8.97 -7.85
C PRO A 34 -2.02 7.76 -8.75
N PRO A 35 -2.00 6.53 -8.21
CA PRO A 35 -2.32 5.35 -9.01
C PRO A 35 -3.72 5.50 -9.61
N PRO A 36 -3.96 4.96 -10.81
CA PRO A 36 -5.28 5.04 -11.45
C PRO A 36 -6.32 4.42 -10.52
N VAL A 37 -7.23 5.26 -10.02
CA VAL A 37 -8.28 4.82 -9.10
C VAL A 37 -9.32 4.06 -9.91
N SER A 38 -9.47 2.76 -9.67
CA SER A 38 -10.55 1.97 -10.29
C SER A 38 -11.90 2.59 -9.92
N HIS A 39 -12.65 3.07 -10.90
CA HIS A 39 -13.98 3.69 -10.72
C HIS A 39 -15.07 2.75 -10.19
N LYS A 40 -14.75 1.49 -9.86
CA LYS A 40 -15.69 0.50 -9.34
C LYS A 40 -15.64 0.47 -7.80
N PRO A 41 -16.77 0.65 -7.10
CA PRO A 41 -16.81 0.61 -5.65
C PRO A 41 -16.42 -0.78 -5.11
N ALA A 42 -16.01 -0.82 -3.84
CA ALA A 42 -15.66 -2.06 -3.16
C ALA A 42 -16.83 -3.06 -3.23
N PHE A 43 -16.59 -4.23 -3.83
CA PHE A 43 -17.61 -5.26 -3.95
C PHE A 43 -17.86 -5.95 -2.61
N ILE A 44 -19.14 -6.08 -2.23
CA ILE A 44 -19.61 -6.85 -1.07
C ILE A 44 -20.83 -7.64 -1.51
N ASP A 45 -20.91 -8.90 -1.06
CA ASP A 45 -22.07 -9.74 -1.29
C ASP A 45 -23.26 -9.33 -0.40
N ALA A 46 -24.49 -9.49 -0.88
CA ALA A 46 -25.70 -9.03 -0.20
C ALA A 46 -25.84 -9.62 1.21
N PHE A 47 -25.50 -10.89 1.39
CA PHE A 47 -25.57 -11.55 2.69
C PHE A 47 -24.56 -10.98 3.69
N LEU A 48 -23.34 -10.63 3.24
CA LEU A 48 -22.32 -10.00 4.08
C LEU A 48 -22.71 -8.57 4.42
N TYR A 49 -23.26 -7.84 3.45
CA TYR A 49 -23.74 -6.49 3.66
C TYR A 49 -24.83 -6.41 4.73
N LYS A 50 -25.74 -7.41 4.77
CA LYS A 50 -26.78 -7.48 5.81
C LYS A 50 -26.22 -7.77 7.21
N MET A 51 -25.10 -8.49 7.31
CA MET A 51 -24.55 -8.96 8.59
C MET A 51 -23.38 -8.10 9.13
N LYS A 52 -22.97 -7.07 8.40
CA LYS A 52 -21.76 -6.27 8.68
C LYS A 52 -21.64 -5.74 10.11
N LYS A 53 -22.75 -5.40 10.77
CA LYS A 53 -22.77 -4.86 12.15
C LYS A 53 -22.81 -5.91 13.26
N ASN A 54 -22.98 -7.20 12.91
CA ASN A 54 -23.27 -8.28 13.86
C ASN A 54 -22.11 -9.28 13.95
N PRO A 55 -21.09 -9.03 14.80
CA PRO A 55 -19.89 -9.87 14.87
C PRO A 55 -20.20 -11.32 15.30
N LYS A 56 -21.21 -11.52 16.16
CA LYS A 56 -21.65 -12.85 16.63
C LYS A 56 -22.16 -13.74 15.50
N LEU A 57 -22.89 -13.17 14.55
CA LEU A 57 -23.44 -13.91 13.41
C LEU A 57 -22.32 -14.31 12.44
N LEU A 58 -21.36 -13.41 12.23
CA LEU A 58 -20.19 -13.63 11.38
C LEU A 58 -19.28 -14.76 11.89
N ALA A 59 -19.14 -14.92 13.21
CA ALA A 59 -18.31 -15.96 13.84
C ALA A 59 -18.70 -17.40 13.44
N ASN A 60 -20.00 -17.67 13.34
CA ASN A 60 -20.50 -19.00 13.04
C ASN A 60 -20.74 -19.23 11.55
N LYS A 61 -20.86 -18.17 10.77
CA LYS A 61 -21.20 -18.23 9.34
C LYS A 61 -19.97 -18.50 8.46
N THR A 62 -20.13 -19.42 7.53
CA THR A 62 -19.19 -19.66 6.43
C THR A 62 -19.38 -18.63 5.32
N ILE A 63 -18.28 -18.02 4.87
CA ILE A 63 -18.19 -17.09 3.76
C ILE A 63 -17.78 -17.88 2.52
N TRP A 64 -18.69 -17.97 1.56
CA TRP A 64 -18.41 -18.51 0.22
C TRP A 64 -17.92 -17.43 -0.75
N SER A 65 -18.37 -16.19 -0.58
CA SER A 65 -17.94 -15.07 -1.43
C SER A 65 -16.53 -14.60 -1.07
N ARG A 66 -15.54 -15.19 -1.74
CA ARG A 66 -14.12 -14.81 -1.66
C ARG A 66 -13.79 -13.47 -2.34
N ARG A 67 -14.69 -12.98 -3.20
CA ARG A 67 -14.53 -11.72 -3.95
C ARG A 67 -14.90 -10.47 -3.15
N SER A 68 -15.61 -10.66 -2.03
CA SER A 68 -16.04 -9.58 -1.14
C SER A 68 -14.84 -8.92 -0.46
N THR A 69 -14.92 -7.60 -0.34
CA THR A 69 -13.90 -6.74 0.26
C THR A 69 -14.15 -6.61 1.77
N ILE A 70 -13.08 -6.57 2.55
CA ILE A 70 -13.14 -6.38 4.00
C ILE A 70 -13.33 -4.89 4.29
N LEU A 71 -14.48 -4.56 4.85
CA LEU A 71 -14.81 -3.24 5.38
C LEU A 71 -14.31 -3.07 6.81
N PRO A 72 -14.14 -1.80 7.26
CA PRO A 72 -13.80 -1.49 8.64
C PRO A 72 -14.83 -2.03 9.65
N GLU A 73 -16.09 -2.22 9.23
CA GLU A 73 -17.14 -2.80 10.08
C GLU A 73 -16.87 -4.26 10.49
N PHE A 74 -16.02 -4.98 9.74
CA PHE A 74 -15.69 -6.38 10.04
C PHE A 74 -14.48 -6.55 10.96
N VAL A 75 -13.87 -5.45 11.42
CA VAL A 75 -12.72 -5.51 12.35
C VAL A 75 -13.13 -6.22 13.64
N ASP A 76 -12.20 -6.99 14.21
CA ASP A 76 -12.37 -7.85 15.39
C ASP A 76 -13.40 -8.98 15.27
N SER A 77 -14.01 -9.16 14.10
CA SER A 77 -14.84 -10.32 13.83
C SER A 77 -13.99 -11.53 13.47
N THR A 78 -14.40 -12.70 13.96
CA THR A 78 -13.89 -13.97 13.45
C THR A 78 -14.78 -14.43 12.32
N VAL A 79 -14.21 -14.87 11.20
CA VAL A 79 -14.96 -15.36 10.05
C VAL A 79 -14.41 -16.70 9.58
N LYS A 80 -15.29 -17.49 8.96
CA LYS A 80 -14.98 -18.79 8.39
C LYS A 80 -14.95 -18.66 6.86
N ILE A 81 -13.80 -18.74 6.22
CA ILE A 81 -13.65 -18.54 4.76
C ILE A 81 -13.49 -19.89 4.08
N TYR A 82 -14.32 -20.18 3.08
CA TYR A 82 -14.26 -21.44 2.34
C TYR A 82 -13.20 -21.39 1.22
N ASN A 83 -12.28 -22.36 1.19
CA ASN A 83 -11.19 -22.40 0.20
C ASN A 83 -11.46 -23.36 -0.99
N GLY A 84 -12.64 -23.99 -1.05
CA GLY A 84 -12.98 -25.01 -2.05
C GLY A 84 -12.95 -26.45 -1.55
N LYS A 85 -12.38 -26.71 -0.37
CA LYS A 85 -12.38 -28.03 0.29
C LYS A 85 -12.70 -27.92 1.77
N THR A 86 -12.00 -27.03 2.46
CA THR A 86 -12.13 -26.80 3.90
C THR A 86 -12.43 -25.34 4.18
N THR A 87 -12.93 -25.10 5.39
CA THR A 87 -13.21 -23.75 5.87
C THR A 87 -12.12 -23.33 6.83
N ILE A 88 -11.46 -22.20 6.55
CA ILE A 88 -10.37 -21.65 7.36
C ILE A 88 -10.96 -20.58 8.28
N ARG A 89 -10.73 -20.68 9.59
CA ARG A 89 -11.09 -19.62 10.53
C ARG A 89 -10.02 -18.53 10.48
N CYS A 90 -10.44 -17.28 10.30
CA CYS A 90 -9.58 -16.12 10.24
C CYS A 90 -10.16 -15.01 11.13
N LYS A 91 -9.35 -14.48 12.05
CA LYS A 91 -9.69 -13.25 12.79
C LYS A 91 -9.32 -12.05 11.94
N ILE A 92 -10.23 -11.09 11.80
CA ILE A 92 -10.02 -9.88 11.00
C ILE A 92 -9.36 -8.81 11.88
N THR A 93 -8.25 -8.26 11.40
CA THR A 93 -7.52 -7.16 12.03
C THR A 93 -7.59 -5.93 11.11
N GLU A 94 -7.29 -4.74 11.63
CA GLU A 94 -7.36 -3.48 10.88
C GLU A 94 -6.51 -3.49 9.60
N GLY A 95 -5.33 -4.12 9.63
CA GLY A 95 -4.47 -4.27 8.45
C GLY A 95 -5.05 -5.16 7.33
N LYS A 96 -6.23 -5.76 7.52
CA LYS A 96 -6.94 -6.52 6.48
C LYS A 96 -8.02 -5.71 5.77
N VAL A 97 -8.33 -4.50 6.24
CA VAL A 97 -9.32 -3.63 5.60
C VAL A 97 -8.83 -3.26 4.19
N GLY A 98 -9.73 -3.29 3.20
CA GLY A 98 -9.40 -3.07 1.80
C GLY A 98 -8.96 -4.31 1.02
N HIS A 99 -8.55 -5.39 1.71
CA HIS A 99 -8.25 -6.68 1.10
C HIS A 99 -9.51 -7.51 0.86
N LYS A 100 -9.42 -8.55 0.04
CA LYS A 100 -10.51 -9.51 -0.19
C LYS A 100 -10.42 -10.71 0.74
N PHE A 101 -11.56 -11.27 1.13
CA PHE A 101 -11.59 -12.50 1.95
C PHE A 101 -10.82 -13.66 1.30
N GLY A 102 -10.82 -13.74 -0.03
CA GLY A 102 -10.10 -14.77 -0.77
C GLY A 102 -8.59 -14.75 -0.62
N GLU A 103 -7.97 -13.62 -0.23
CA GLU A 103 -6.53 -13.50 -0.04
C GLU A 103 -6.05 -14.24 1.21
N PHE A 104 -6.93 -14.37 2.20
CA PHE A 104 -6.64 -15.04 3.47
C PHE A 104 -6.96 -16.55 3.44
N ALA A 105 -7.45 -17.07 2.32
CA ALA A 105 -7.82 -18.48 2.14
C ALA A 105 -7.08 -19.09 0.94
N LEU A 106 -5.89 -19.64 1.21
CA LEU A 106 -5.10 -20.37 0.21
C LEU A 106 -5.87 -21.60 -0.32
N THR A 107 -5.95 -21.72 -1.63
CA THR A 107 -6.66 -22.80 -2.33
C THR A 107 -5.76 -23.95 -2.74
N ARG A 108 -4.49 -23.66 -3.05
CA ARG A 108 -3.49 -24.66 -3.44
C ARG A 108 -2.46 -24.81 -2.33
N LYS A 109 -2.07 -26.06 -2.07
CA LYS A 109 -0.90 -26.35 -1.22
C LYS A 109 0.33 -25.77 -1.90
N ARG A 110 1.13 -25.00 -1.17
CA ARG A 110 2.44 -24.58 -1.67
C ARG A 110 3.30 -25.83 -1.85
N LYS A 111 3.86 -26.01 -3.05
CA LYS A 111 4.87 -27.02 -3.29
C LYS A 111 6.17 -26.49 -2.68
N THR A 112 6.63 -27.11 -1.60
CA THR A 112 7.96 -26.82 -1.07
C THR A 112 8.97 -27.34 -2.09
N ARG A 113 9.83 -26.46 -2.62
CA ARG A 113 11.01 -26.89 -3.36
C ARG A 113 11.93 -27.54 -2.33
N GLU A 114 12.10 -28.86 -2.37
CA GLU A 114 13.07 -29.54 -1.50
C GLU A 114 14.46 -29.00 -1.85
N GLN A 115 14.96 -28.08 -1.02
CA GLN A 115 16.38 -27.73 -1.07
C GLN A 115 17.15 -29.00 -0.71
N ALA A 116 18.20 -29.31 -1.46
CA ALA A 116 18.98 -30.54 -1.31
C ALA A 116 19.44 -30.84 0.14
N ASN A 117 19.48 -29.83 1.01
CA ASN A 117 19.86 -29.92 2.43
C ASN A 117 18.76 -30.39 3.39
N ALA A 118 17.50 -30.56 2.95
CA ALA A 118 16.41 -30.97 3.84
C ALA A 118 16.49 -32.43 4.33
N LYS A 119 17.29 -33.28 3.65
CA LYS A 119 17.52 -34.68 4.05
C LYS A 119 18.28 -34.79 5.39
N ASN A 120 19.20 -33.87 5.68
CA ASN A 120 19.99 -33.88 6.93
C ASN A 120 19.15 -33.58 8.18
N VAL A 121 18.14 -32.69 8.08
CA VAL A 121 17.27 -32.36 9.24
C VAL A 121 16.32 -33.50 9.59
N LYS A 122 15.85 -34.26 8.59
CA LYS A 122 15.01 -35.47 8.82
C LYS A 122 15.81 -36.61 9.47
N GLN A 123 17.10 -36.74 9.17
CA GLN A 123 17.98 -37.76 9.77
C GLN A 123 18.32 -37.47 11.24
N LEU A 124 18.53 -36.21 11.64
CA LEU A 124 18.80 -35.85 13.04
C LEU A 124 17.60 -36.11 13.98
N LYS A 125 16.37 -35.95 13.49
CA LYS A 125 15.15 -36.19 14.29
C LYS A 125 14.80 -37.66 14.48
N LYS A 126 15.38 -38.57 13.68
CA LYS A 126 15.13 -40.01 13.74
C LYS A 126 16.15 -40.77 14.62
N LYS A 127 17.18 -40.08 15.13
CA LYS A 127 18.27 -40.63 15.94
C LYS A 127 18.15 -40.30 17.44
N LYS A 128 16.97 -39.85 17.88
CA LYS A 128 16.59 -39.67 19.29
C LYS A 128 15.51 -40.67 19.64
#